data_AF-A0A137RLG3-F1
#
_entry.id   AF-A0A137RLG3-F1
#
_cell.length_a   1.000
_cell.length_b   1.000
_cell.length_c   1.000
_cell.angle_alpha   90.00
_cell.angle_beta   90.00
_cell.angle_gamma   90.00
#
_symmetry.space_group_name_H-M   'P 1'
#
loop_
_entity.id
_entity.type
_entity.pdbx_description
1 polymer ?
#
loop_
_entity_poly.entity_id
_entity_poly.type
_entity_poly.pdbx_seq_one_letter_code
_entity_poly.pdbx_strand_id
1 'polypeptide(L)'
;MEIDKNQLLRFTTAGSVDDGKSTLIGRLLYDSKAIFEDQLEAIENTSRKKGHEGVDLALFTDGLRDEREQGITIDVAYRYFTTPKRKFIIADTPGHIQYTRNMVTGASTANAALILIDARHGVIEQTKRHAFIASLLQIPHIIVCINKMDLVDYSEEVYENIINQFEEFSSKLYVKDIQFLPISALDGDNVVNRSTNMDWYQGAPLLYTLETMHISSDINKIDARFPVQTVLRPQREGFIDYRGYAGRVASGIFRPGDDVVVLPSGFTSKIKSIDTMDGSLEEVFAPMSVAITLEDDIDISRGDMIVKENNQPKPLQEFDAMLCWFNNAPARPRAKYTIVHTSNEQKAMITNVVYKIDINTYAREEDDKELKMNDIARISIRTTRPLMVDEYRDNRITGSFVLIDDATHETVAAGMIV
;
A
#
# COMPACT_ATOMS: atom_id res chain seq x y z
N MET A 1 -21.21 16.99 -12.33
CA MET A 1 -21.31 16.28 -11.05
C MET A 1 -19.90 16.16 -10.53
N GLU A 2 -19.50 17.05 -9.62
CA GLU A 2 -18.12 17.07 -9.10
C GLU A 2 -17.86 15.80 -8.30
N ILE A 3 -17.01 14.93 -8.85
CA ILE A 3 -16.45 13.80 -8.14
C ILE A 3 -15.51 14.40 -7.09
N ASP A 4 -15.93 14.38 -5.83
CA ASP A 4 -15.18 14.89 -4.69
C ASP A 4 -13.80 14.19 -4.59
N LYS A 5 -12.76 14.94 -4.25
CA LYS A 5 -11.34 14.51 -4.37
C LYS A 5 -10.96 13.36 -3.40
N ASN A 6 -11.83 13.00 -2.45
CA ASN A 6 -11.65 11.91 -1.48
C ASN A 6 -12.02 10.49 -1.99
N GLN A 7 -12.26 10.33 -3.29
CA GLN A 7 -12.85 9.12 -3.87
C GLN A 7 -11.87 8.09 -4.43
N LEU A 8 -10.56 8.11 -4.10
CA LEU A 8 -9.62 7.13 -4.66
C LEU A 8 -9.32 6.00 -3.67
N LEU A 9 -9.87 4.81 -3.91
CA LEU A 9 -9.48 3.60 -3.18
C LEU A 9 -8.37 2.86 -3.92
N ARG A 10 -7.27 2.55 -3.23
CA ARG A 10 -6.25 1.61 -3.71
C ARG A 10 -6.46 0.27 -3.02
N PHE A 11 -6.58 -0.81 -3.77
CA PHE A 11 -6.62 -2.14 -3.16
C PHE A 11 -5.76 -3.12 -3.93
N THR A 12 -5.33 -4.17 -3.23
CA THR A 12 -4.53 -5.25 -3.80
C THR A 12 -5.25 -6.59 -3.67
N THR A 13 -5.03 -7.50 -4.60
CA THR A 13 -5.53 -8.88 -4.58
C THR A 13 -4.42 -9.84 -4.20
N ALA A 14 -4.71 -10.77 -3.30
CA ALA A 14 -3.80 -11.83 -2.86
C ALA A 14 -4.56 -13.15 -2.67
N GLY A 15 -3.87 -14.27 -2.77
CA GLY A 15 -4.48 -15.61 -2.82
C GLY A 15 -3.61 -16.57 -3.62
N SER A 16 -3.92 -17.86 -3.57
CA SER A 16 -3.28 -18.90 -4.40
C SER A 16 -3.46 -18.63 -5.89
N VAL A 17 -2.69 -19.34 -6.72
CA VAL A 17 -2.81 -19.32 -8.19
C VAL A 17 -4.23 -19.70 -8.60
N ASP A 18 -4.81 -20.71 -7.95
CA ASP A 18 -6.12 -21.25 -8.33
C ASP A 18 -7.30 -20.56 -7.64
N ASP A 19 -7.10 -19.61 -6.74
CA ASP A 19 -8.20 -19.00 -5.98
C ASP A 19 -9.07 -18.04 -6.81
N GLY A 20 -8.72 -17.81 -8.08
CA GLY A 20 -9.53 -17.03 -9.03
C GLY A 20 -9.34 -15.51 -8.94
N LYS A 21 -8.14 -15.02 -8.59
CA LYS A 21 -7.82 -13.59 -8.48
C LYS A 21 -8.09 -12.83 -9.79
N SER A 22 -7.49 -13.31 -10.88
CA SER A 22 -7.64 -12.77 -12.23
C SER A 22 -9.10 -12.76 -12.68
N THR A 23 -9.82 -13.86 -12.42
CA THR A 23 -11.24 -13.99 -12.72
C THR A 23 -12.07 -12.95 -11.95
N LEU A 24 -11.80 -12.74 -10.67
CA LEU A 24 -12.51 -11.75 -9.85
C LEU A 24 -12.29 -10.33 -10.37
N ILE A 25 -11.05 -9.97 -10.69
CA ILE A 25 -10.74 -8.66 -11.26
C ILE A 25 -11.43 -8.50 -12.62
N GLY A 26 -11.34 -9.50 -13.49
CA GLY A 26 -12.02 -9.50 -14.79
C GLY A 26 -13.53 -9.33 -14.66
N ARG A 27 -14.15 -10.05 -13.73
CA ARG A 27 -15.58 -9.95 -13.42
C ARG A 27 -15.97 -8.58 -12.89
N LEU A 28 -15.19 -8.02 -11.96
CA LEU A 28 -15.42 -6.66 -11.46
C LEU A 28 -15.39 -5.64 -12.60
N LEU A 29 -14.38 -5.70 -13.48
CA LEU A 29 -14.24 -4.75 -14.59
C LEU A 29 -15.35 -4.92 -15.64
N TYR A 30 -15.72 -6.17 -15.94
CA TYR A 30 -16.77 -6.52 -16.89
C TYR A 30 -18.14 -6.03 -16.40
N ASP A 31 -18.54 -6.43 -15.20
CA ASP A 31 -19.86 -6.13 -14.64
C ASP A 31 -19.99 -4.65 -14.25
N SER A 32 -18.89 -3.96 -13.90
CA SER A 32 -18.90 -2.52 -13.63
C SER A 32 -19.01 -1.67 -14.91
N LYS A 33 -19.08 -2.29 -16.10
CA LYS A 33 -19.08 -1.61 -17.41
C LYS A 33 -17.92 -0.62 -17.59
N ALA A 34 -16.79 -0.89 -16.94
CA ALA A 34 -15.61 -0.02 -17.00
C ALA A 34 -14.77 -0.26 -18.26
N ILE A 35 -15.09 -1.30 -19.04
CA ILE A 35 -14.40 -1.70 -20.25
C ILE A 35 -15.18 -1.20 -21.47
N PHE A 36 -14.48 -0.59 -22.42
CA PHE A 36 -15.04 -0.20 -23.72
C PHE A 36 -15.45 -1.45 -24.52
N GLU A 37 -16.63 -1.43 -25.15
CA GLU A 37 -17.23 -2.55 -25.90
C GLU A 37 -16.25 -3.19 -26.91
N ASP A 38 -15.39 -2.40 -27.54
CA ASP A 38 -14.41 -2.88 -28.52
C ASP A 38 -13.35 -3.85 -27.93
N GLN A 39 -12.96 -3.67 -26.66
CA GLN A 39 -12.02 -4.60 -26.00
C GLN A 39 -12.69 -5.92 -25.62
N LEU A 40 -13.99 -5.86 -25.36
CA LEU A 40 -14.82 -7.02 -25.03
C LEU A 40 -14.96 -7.96 -26.25
N GLU A 41 -15.24 -7.41 -27.43
CA GLU A 41 -15.33 -8.19 -28.66
C GLU A 41 -14.00 -8.88 -29.03
N ALA A 42 -12.86 -8.22 -28.81
CA ALA A 42 -11.54 -8.80 -29.07
C ALA A 42 -11.25 -10.01 -28.18
N ILE A 43 -11.72 -10.00 -26.93
CA ILE A 43 -11.50 -11.06 -25.94
C ILE A 43 -12.49 -12.20 -26.13
N GLU A 44 -13.75 -11.90 -26.47
CA GLU A 44 -14.73 -12.92 -26.89
C GLU A 44 -14.21 -13.75 -28.07
N ASN A 45 -13.67 -13.07 -29.09
CA ASN A 45 -13.07 -13.72 -30.24
C ASN A 45 -11.85 -14.58 -29.87
N THR A 46 -11.05 -14.16 -28.88
CA THR A 46 -9.88 -14.91 -28.40
C THR A 46 -10.29 -16.12 -27.55
N SER A 47 -11.29 -15.97 -26.70
CA SER A 47 -11.85 -17.03 -25.84
C SER A 47 -12.45 -18.15 -26.70
N ARG A 48 -13.21 -17.77 -27.74
CA ARG A 48 -13.74 -18.72 -28.74
C ARG A 48 -12.64 -19.46 -29.50
N LYS A 49 -11.56 -18.79 -29.89
CA LYS A 49 -10.40 -19.43 -30.55
C LYS A 49 -9.69 -20.46 -29.65
N LYS A 50 -9.72 -20.27 -28.34
CA LYS A 50 -9.17 -21.22 -27.35
C LYS A 50 -10.15 -22.34 -26.95
N GLY A 51 -11.41 -22.30 -27.43
CA GLY A 51 -12.41 -23.33 -27.18
C GLY A 51 -13.16 -23.21 -25.86
N HIS A 52 -13.14 -22.04 -25.20
CA HIS A 52 -13.94 -21.81 -24.00
C HIS A 52 -15.39 -21.48 -24.34
N GLU A 53 -16.35 -22.08 -23.62
CA GLU A 53 -17.77 -21.73 -23.68
C GLU A 53 -18.03 -20.46 -22.84
N GLY A 54 -17.74 -19.29 -23.42
CA GLY A 54 -17.96 -17.99 -22.78
C GLY A 54 -16.77 -17.03 -22.91
N VAL A 55 -16.86 -15.88 -22.25
CA VAL A 55 -15.75 -14.92 -22.17
C VAL A 55 -14.83 -15.36 -21.05
N ASP A 56 -13.59 -15.71 -21.38
CA ASP A 56 -12.58 -16.00 -20.35
C ASP A 56 -12.10 -14.68 -19.72
N LEU A 57 -12.66 -14.38 -18.55
CA LEU A 57 -12.43 -13.12 -17.85
C LEU A 57 -10.98 -12.94 -17.38
N ALA A 58 -10.22 -14.03 -17.21
CA ALA A 58 -8.81 -13.94 -16.85
C ALA A 58 -7.96 -13.33 -17.97
N LEU A 59 -8.40 -13.43 -19.23
CA LEU A 59 -7.72 -12.79 -20.36
C LEU A 59 -7.72 -11.25 -20.29
N PHE A 60 -8.60 -10.65 -19.46
CA PHE A 60 -8.59 -9.20 -19.23
C PHE A 60 -7.39 -8.74 -18.41
N THR A 61 -6.91 -9.57 -17.49
CA THR A 61 -5.90 -9.20 -16.48
C THR A 61 -4.47 -9.49 -16.94
N ASP A 62 -4.28 -10.55 -17.73
CA ASP A 62 -2.94 -11.04 -18.10
C ASP A 62 -2.33 -10.19 -19.23
N GLY A 63 -1.43 -9.27 -18.85
CA GLY A 63 -0.88 -8.24 -19.73
C GLY A 63 0.39 -8.66 -20.47
N LEU A 64 1.19 -9.57 -19.92
CA LEU A 64 2.49 -9.98 -20.49
C LEU A 64 2.40 -11.32 -21.23
N ARG A 65 3.15 -11.47 -22.34
CA ARG A 65 3.22 -12.73 -23.11
C ARG A 65 3.72 -13.90 -22.27
N ASP A 66 4.67 -13.66 -21.37
CA ASP A 66 5.26 -14.68 -20.52
C ASP A 66 4.30 -15.12 -19.39
N GLU A 67 3.46 -14.20 -18.87
CA GLU A 67 2.37 -14.51 -17.94
C GLU A 67 1.32 -15.40 -18.61
N ARG A 68 0.97 -15.12 -19.86
CA ARG A 68 -0.02 -15.88 -20.66
C ARG A 68 0.44 -17.29 -21.01
N GLU A 69 1.75 -17.53 -21.11
CA GLU A 69 2.31 -18.86 -21.37
C GLU A 69 2.34 -19.73 -20.10
N GLN A 70 2.42 -19.12 -18.91
CA GLN A 70 2.52 -19.83 -17.63
C GLN A 70 1.24 -19.80 -16.79
N GLY A 71 0.25 -18.96 -17.11
CA GLY A 71 -1.00 -18.83 -16.38
C GLY A 71 -0.85 -18.23 -14.98
N ILE A 72 0.17 -17.41 -14.74
CA ILE A 72 0.46 -16.76 -13.45
C ILE A 72 0.78 -15.27 -13.64
N THR A 73 0.37 -14.43 -12.67
CA THR A 73 0.81 -13.02 -12.57
C THR A 73 2.27 -12.97 -12.11
N ILE A 74 3.13 -12.23 -12.80
CA ILE A 74 4.58 -12.15 -12.52
C ILE A 74 4.95 -10.76 -11.96
N ASP A 75 4.40 -9.68 -12.50
CA ASP A 75 4.67 -8.31 -12.03
C ASP A 75 3.38 -7.64 -11.51
N VAL A 76 3.51 -6.55 -10.75
CA VAL A 76 2.33 -5.82 -10.25
C VAL A 76 1.64 -5.11 -11.41
N ALA A 77 0.48 -5.62 -11.82
CA ALA A 77 -0.33 -4.96 -12.83
C ALA A 77 -1.28 -3.95 -12.17
N TYR A 78 -1.13 -2.67 -12.52
CA TYR A 78 -2.06 -1.62 -12.09
C TYR A 78 -3.23 -1.50 -13.05
N ARG A 79 -4.45 -1.69 -12.55
CA ARG A 79 -5.70 -1.46 -13.31
C ARG A 79 -6.51 -0.33 -12.68
N TYR A 80 -7.24 0.38 -13.52
CA TYR A 80 -8.00 1.55 -13.13
C TYR A 80 -9.45 1.36 -13.54
N PHE A 81 -10.37 1.58 -12.62
CA PHE A 81 -11.79 1.66 -12.96
C PHE A 81 -12.48 2.71 -12.10
N THR A 82 -13.66 3.13 -12.51
CA THR A 82 -14.43 4.18 -11.84
C THR A 82 -15.89 3.81 -11.86
N THR A 83 -16.57 4.01 -10.75
CA THR A 83 -18.02 3.95 -10.64
C THR A 83 -18.57 5.37 -10.48
N PRO A 84 -19.90 5.58 -10.53
CA PRO A 84 -20.49 6.88 -10.24
C PRO A 84 -20.17 7.40 -8.83
N LYS A 85 -19.80 6.53 -7.88
CA LYS A 85 -19.50 6.90 -6.49
C LYS A 85 -18.01 7.03 -6.19
N ARG A 86 -17.13 6.32 -6.91
CA ARG A 86 -15.73 6.18 -6.48
C ARG A 86 -14.77 5.77 -7.60
N LYS A 87 -13.51 6.19 -7.49
CA LYS A 87 -12.38 5.77 -8.34
C LYS A 87 -11.55 4.70 -7.66
N PHE A 88 -11.07 3.74 -8.44
CA PHE A 88 -10.34 2.58 -7.93
C PHE A 88 -9.02 2.37 -8.68
N ILE A 89 -7.99 2.00 -7.92
CA ILE A 89 -6.73 1.46 -8.44
C ILE A 89 -6.56 0.06 -7.87
N ILE A 90 -6.47 -0.92 -8.75
CA ILE A 90 -6.20 -2.31 -8.42
C ILE A 90 -4.72 -2.56 -8.63
N ALA A 91 -4.03 -3.05 -7.60
CA ALA A 91 -2.70 -3.62 -7.71
C ALA A 91 -2.83 -5.14 -7.70
N ASP A 92 -2.82 -5.76 -8.89
CA ASP A 92 -2.84 -7.22 -9.00
C ASP A 92 -1.45 -7.75 -8.64
N THR A 93 -1.33 -8.40 -7.48
CA THR A 93 -0.05 -8.90 -6.99
C THR A 93 0.07 -10.40 -7.23
N PRO A 94 1.26 -10.89 -7.64
CA PRO A 94 1.50 -12.31 -7.80
C PRO A 94 1.24 -13.09 -6.50
N GLY A 95 0.58 -14.25 -6.61
CA GLY A 95 0.27 -15.11 -5.46
C GLY A 95 1.38 -16.09 -5.03
N HIS A 96 2.54 -16.06 -5.71
CA HIS A 96 3.61 -17.05 -5.48
C HIS A 96 4.69 -16.53 -4.53
N ILE A 97 5.30 -17.45 -3.79
CA ILE A 97 6.29 -17.21 -2.71
C ILE A 97 7.47 -16.34 -3.17
N GLN A 98 7.87 -16.50 -4.43
CA GLN A 98 9.01 -15.78 -5.02
C GLN A 98 8.74 -14.28 -5.25
N TYR A 99 7.52 -13.80 -5.01
CA TYR A 99 7.08 -12.44 -5.35
C TYR A 99 6.66 -11.60 -4.15
N THR A 100 7.14 -11.93 -2.93
CA THR A 100 6.93 -11.10 -1.73
C THR A 100 7.33 -9.64 -1.97
N ARG A 101 8.43 -9.39 -2.69
CA ARG A 101 8.81 -8.04 -3.15
C ARG A 101 7.68 -7.30 -3.89
N ASN A 102 7.00 -7.98 -4.81
CA ASN A 102 5.95 -7.39 -5.63
C ASN A 102 4.70 -7.12 -4.79
N MET A 103 4.37 -8.03 -3.87
CA MET A 103 3.35 -7.79 -2.85
C MET A 103 3.68 -6.58 -1.99
N VAL A 104 4.91 -6.47 -1.45
CA VAL A 104 5.34 -5.32 -0.65
C VAL A 104 5.23 -4.02 -1.44
N THR A 105 5.67 -4.01 -2.70
CA THR A 105 5.61 -2.83 -3.56
C THR A 105 4.17 -2.41 -3.84
N GLY A 106 3.32 -3.32 -4.30
CA GLY A 106 1.93 -3.04 -4.64
C GLY A 106 1.05 -2.73 -3.43
N ALA A 107 1.27 -3.42 -2.32
CA ALA A 107 0.47 -3.29 -1.11
C ALA A 107 0.88 -2.12 -0.20
N SER A 108 2.11 -1.60 -0.33
CA SER A 108 2.59 -0.46 0.47
C SER A 108 1.73 0.81 0.36
N THR A 109 1.00 0.96 -0.73
CA THR A 109 0.09 2.10 -0.96
C THR A 109 -1.39 1.71 -0.90
N ALA A 110 -1.69 0.44 -0.64
CA ALA A 110 -3.05 -0.06 -0.58
C ALA A 110 -3.75 0.41 0.70
N ASN A 111 -5.04 0.74 0.53
CA ASN A 111 -6.00 0.95 1.62
C ASN A 111 -6.65 -0.37 2.03
N ALA A 112 -6.87 -1.27 1.06
CA ALA A 112 -7.49 -2.57 1.31
C ALA A 112 -6.75 -3.73 0.64
N ALA A 113 -6.82 -4.91 1.24
CA ALA A 113 -6.36 -6.16 0.64
C ALA A 113 -7.53 -7.14 0.50
N LEU A 114 -7.75 -7.62 -0.72
CA LEU A 114 -8.69 -8.70 -1.03
C LEU A 114 -7.94 -10.02 -0.99
N ILE A 115 -8.23 -10.86 0.00
CA ILE A 115 -7.63 -12.18 0.16
C ILE A 115 -8.63 -13.22 -0.32
N LEU A 116 -8.34 -13.85 -1.44
CA LEU A 116 -9.21 -14.89 -1.99
C LEU A 116 -8.91 -16.23 -1.33
N ILE A 117 -9.97 -17.01 -1.11
CA ILE A 117 -9.94 -18.38 -0.58
C ILE A 117 -10.85 -19.24 -1.46
N ASP A 118 -10.33 -20.33 -2.03
CA ASP A 118 -11.17 -21.34 -2.69
C ASP A 118 -12.02 -22.09 -1.65
N ALA A 119 -13.34 -21.97 -1.74
CA ALA A 119 -14.29 -22.59 -0.80
C ALA A 119 -14.14 -24.11 -0.69
N ARG A 120 -13.62 -24.78 -1.72
CA ARG A 120 -13.39 -26.24 -1.71
C ARG A 120 -12.23 -26.65 -0.82
N HIS A 121 -11.23 -25.78 -0.68
CA HIS A 121 -10.00 -26.07 0.06
C HIS A 121 -9.94 -25.38 1.43
N GLY A 122 -10.72 -24.30 1.61
CA GLY A 122 -10.71 -23.51 2.83
C GLY A 122 -9.36 -22.83 3.08
N VAL A 123 -9.01 -22.59 4.34
CA VAL A 123 -7.84 -21.77 4.69
C VAL A 123 -6.53 -22.57 4.55
N ILE A 124 -5.81 -22.32 3.46
CA ILE A 124 -4.50 -22.93 3.19
C ILE A 124 -3.32 -22.07 3.71
N GLU A 125 -2.11 -22.64 3.72
CA GLU A 125 -0.90 -21.94 4.17
C GLU A 125 -0.62 -20.66 3.38
N GLN A 126 -0.90 -20.65 2.07
CA GLN A 126 -0.74 -19.45 1.24
C GLN A 126 -1.70 -18.33 1.63
N THR A 127 -2.94 -18.64 2.01
CA THR A 127 -3.92 -17.66 2.52
C THR A 127 -3.39 -17.00 3.79
N LYS A 128 -2.94 -17.82 4.76
CA LYS A 128 -2.38 -17.34 6.04
C LYS A 128 -1.16 -16.45 5.80
N ARG A 129 -0.28 -16.83 4.87
CA ARG A 129 0.88 -16.04 4.44
C ARG A 129 0.50 -14.68 3.88
N HIS A 130 -0.43 -14.63 2.92
CA HIS A 130 -0.84 -13.35 2.33
C HIS A 130 -1.50 -12.43 3.36
N ALA A 131 -2.34 -12.98 4.23
CA ALA A 131 -2.93 -12.25 5.35
C ALA A 131 -1.87 -11.71 6.31
N PHE A 132 -0.86 -12.51 6.63
CA PHE A 132 0.26 -12.09 7.48
C PHE A 132 1.06 -10.95 6.85
N ILE A 133 1.41 -11.04 5.57
CA ILE A 133 2.17 -10.00 4.87
C ILE A 133 1.33 -8.71 4.75
N ALA A 134 0.05 -8.83 4.38
CA ALA A 134 -0.88 -7.69 4.35
C ALA A 134 -0.94 -6.99 5.71
N SER A 135 -0.98 -7.78 6.78
CA SER A 135 -0.96 -7.26 8.14
C SER A 135 0.37 -6.61 8.52
N LEU A 136 1.50 -7.19 8.11
CA LEU A 136 2.82 -6.63 8.38
C LEU A 136 3.00 -5.27 7.68
N LEU A 137 2.48 -5.15 6.46
CA LEU A 137 2.44 -3.91 5.69
C LEU A 137 1.38 -2.90 6.18
N GLN A 138 0.68 -3.25 7.26
CA GLN A 138 -0.36 -2.47 7.92
C GLN A 138 -1.39 -1.92 6.94
N ILE A 139 -1.85 -2.78 6.04
CA ILE A 139 -3.00 -2.45 5.19
C ILE A 139 -4.21 -2.31 6.11
N PRO A 140 -4.89 -1.15 6.14
CA PRO A 140 -5.94 -0.88 7.12
C PRO A 140 -7.11 -1.87 7.08
N HIS A 141 -7.53 -2.27 5.87
CA HIS A 141 -8.71 -3.10 5.67
C HIS A 141 -8.34 -4.42 4.98
N ILE A 142 -8.79 -5.55 5.54
CA ILE A 142 -8.70 -6.86 4.87
C ILE A 142 -10.12 -7.34 4.56
N ILE A 143 -10.36 -7.73 3.32
CA ILE A 143 -11.58 -8.40 2.89
C ILE A 143 -11.21 -9.81 2.44
N VAL A 144 -11.72 -10.81 3.14
CA VAL A 144 -11.55 -12.22 2.82
C VAL A 144 -12.69 -12.64 1.90
N CYS A 145 -12.36 -12.83 0.63
CA CYS A 145 -13.29 -13.24 -0.42
C CYS A 145 -13.29 -14.79 -0.52
N ILE A 146 -14.34 -15.43 0.00
CA ILE A 146 -14.52 -16.88 -0.09
C ILE A 146 -15.12 -17.17 -1.46
N ASN A 147 -14.26 -17.51 -2.41
CA ASN A 147 -14.57 -17.67 -3.82
C ASN A 147 -14.94 -19.11 -4.17
N LYS A 148 -15.56 -19.29 -5.33
CA LYS A 148 -16.04 -20.58 -5.87
C LYS A 148 -17.14 -21.23 -5.04
N MET A 149 -18.04 -20.41 -4.48
CA MET A 149 -19.20 -20.90 -3.74
C MET A 149 -20.14 -21.76 -4.61
N ASP A 150 -20.12 -21.56 -5.92
CA ASP A 150 -20.84 -22.37 -6.92
C ASP A 150 -20.41 -23.84 -6.91
N LEU A 151 -19.13 -24.13 -6.61
CA LEU A 151 -18.61 -25.50 -6.57
C LEU A 151 -18.90 -26.24 -5.27
N VAL A 152 -19.44 -25.55 -4.27
CA VAL A 152 -19.85 -26.09 -2.97
C VAL A 152 -21.34 -25.87 -2.72
N ASP A 153 -22.12 -25.78 -3.80
CA ASP A 153 -23.58 -25.61 -3.80
C ASP A 153 -24.06 -24.44 -2.92
N TYR A 154 -23.25 -23.37 -2.83
CA TYR A 154 -23.53 -22.17 -2.05
C TYR A 154 -23.79 -22.43 -0.55
N SER A 155 -23.16 -23.45 0.02
CA SER A 155 -23.35 -23.91 1.41
C SER A 155 -22.91 -22.88 2.47
N GLU A 156 -23.83 -22.51 3.36
CA GLU A 156 -23.56 -21.67 4.55
C GLU A 156 -22.59 -22.36 5.52
N GLU A 157 -22.70 -23.68 5.69
CA GLU A 157 -21.83 -24.45 6.58
C GLU A 157 -20.36 -24.39 6.15
N VAL A 158 -20.08 -24.47 4.84
CA VAL A 158 -18.73 -24.36 4.31
C VAL A 158 -18.17 -22.95 4.57
N TYR A 159 -18.98 -21.92 4.35
CA TYR A 159 -18.61 -20.53 4.61
C TYR A 159 -18.25 -20.28 6.09
N GLU A 160 -19.12 -20.71 7.01
CA GLU A 160 -18.89 -20.57 8.46
C GLU A 160 -17.66 -21.35 8.93
N ASN A 161 -17.43 -22.56 8.39
CA ASN A 161 -16.22 -23.33 8.69
C ASN A 161 -14.95 -22.60 8.27
N ILE A 162 -14.94 -21.92 7.12
CA ILE A 162 -13.79 -21.14 6.64
C ILE A 162 -13.57 -19.90 7.51
N ILE A 163 -14.64 -19.22 7.94
CA ILE A 163 -14.54 -18.11 8.89
C ILE A 163 -13.85 -18.58 10.16
N ASN A 164 -14.33 -19.65 10.78
CA ASN A 164 -13.77 -20.18 12.02
C ASN A 164 -12.27 -20.52 11.86
N GLN A 165 -11.89 -21.18 10.76
CA GLN A 165 -10.48 -21.47 10.46
C GLN A 165 -9.61 -20.21 10.30
N PHE A 166 -10.17 -19.15 9.73
CA PHE A 166 -9.46 -17.89 9.53
C PHE A 166 -9.34 -17.11 10.84
N GLU A 167 -10.38 -17.10 11.66
CA GLU A 167 -10.40 -16.43 12.96
C GLU A 167 -9.41 -17.04 13.96
N GLU A 168 -9.20 -18.36 13.94
CA GLU A 168 -8.15 -19.00 14.73
C GLU A 168 -6.76 -18.41 14.40
N PHE A 169 -6.53 -18.07 13.13
CA PHE A 169 -5.30 -17.47 12.64
C PHE A 169 -5.24 -15.95 12.84
N SER A 170 -6.39 -15.26 12.84
CA SER A 170 -6.47 -13.78 12.88
C SER A 170 -5.84 -13.19 14.14
N SER A 171 -5.78 -13.95 15.25
CA SER A 171 -5.09 -13.58 16.49
C SER A 171 -3.59 -13.26 16.31
N LYS A 172 -2.96 -13.75 15.23
CA LYS A 172 -1.56 -13.47 14.89
C LYS A 172 -1.39 -12.22 14.01
N LEU A 173 -2.48 -11.63 13.54
CA LEU A 173 -2.49 -10.45 12.68
C LEU A 173 -2.61 -9.18 13.52
N TYR A 174 -1.98 -8.11 13.04
CA TYR A 174 -2.08 -6.76 13.59
C TYR A 174 -3.26 -5.96 13.03
N VAL A 175 -4.04 -6.53 12.11
CA VAL A 175 -5.16 -5.84 11.44
C VAL A 175 -6.42 -5.91 12.30
N LYS A 176 -7.13 -4.78 12.36
CA LYS A 176 -8.33 -4.61 13.19
C LYS A 176 -9.65 -4.77 12.42
N ASP A 177 -9.65 -4.54 11.11
CA ASP A 177 -10.84 -4.61 10.27
C ASP A 177 -10.69 -5.72 9.23
N ILE A 178 -11.34 -6.85 9.52
CA ILE A 178 -11.40 -8.04 8.67
C ILE A 178 -12.87 -8.31 8.35
N GLN A 179 -13.21 -8.34 7.07
CA GLN A 179 -14.55 -8.63 6.58
C GLN A 179 -14.56 -9.90 5.75
N PHE A 180 -15.59 -10.72 5.88
CA PHE A 180 -15.75 -11.96 5.11
C PHE A 180 -16.86 -11.80 4.08
N LEU A 181 -16.63 -12.31 2.87
CA LEU A 181 -17.53 -12.11 1.74
C LEU A 181 -17.60 -13.39 0.89
N PRO A 182 -18.72 -14.11 0.85
CA PRO A 182 -18.90 -15.28 -0.01
C PRO A 182 -19.22 -14.83 -1.43
N ILE A 183 -18.48 -15.33 -2.42
CA ILE A 183 -18.61 -14.95 -3.83
C ILE A 183 -18.46 -16.13 -4.78
N SER A 184 -19.01 -15.98 -5.99
CA SER A 184 -18.57 -16.71 -7.18
C SER A 184 -18.06 -15.68 -8.19
N ALA A 185 -16.74 -15.63 -8.38
CA ALA A 185 -16.15 -14.76 -9.40
C ALA A 185 -16.56 -15.18 -10.82
N LEU A 186 -16.78 -16.47 -11.03
CA LEU A 186 -17.17 -17.01 -12.33
C LEU A 186 -18.59 -16.63 -12.68
N ASP A 187 -19.54 -16.76 -11.75
CA ASP A 187 -20.97 -16.50 -12.02
C ASP A 187 -21.40 -15.07 -11.69
N GLY A 188 -20.58 -14.33 -10.94
CA GLY A 188 -20.82 -12.94 -10.54
C GLY A 188 -21.57 -12.77 -9.21
N ASP A 189 -21.87 -13.88 -8.51
CA ASP A 189 -22.55 -13.86 -7.22
C ASP A 189 -21.78 -13.01 -6.18
N ASN A 190 -22.46 -12.02 -5.60
CA ASN A 190 -21.93 -11.09 -4.58
C ASN A 190 -20.70 -10.27 -5.02
N VAL A 191 -20.35 -10.24 -6.32
CA VAL A 191 -19.26 -9.42 -6.83
C VAL A 191 -19.73 -7.98 -7.05
N VAL A 192 -20.66 -7.77 -8.00
CA VAL A 192 -21.28 -6.47 -8.26
C VAL A 192 -22.70 -6.43 -7.70
N ASN A 193 -23.46 -7.47 -8.00
CA ASN A 193 -24.85 -7.61 -7.56
C ASN A 193 -24.95 -8.62 -6.42
N ARG A 194 -25.99 -8.49 -5.61
CA ARG A 194 -26.30 -9.48 -4.56
C ARG A 194 -26.70 -10.81 -5.22
N SER A 195 -26.17 -11.90 -4.68
CA SER A 195 -26.53 -13.26 -5.11
C SER A 195 -27.98 -13.58 -4.77
N THR A 196 -28.63 -14.36 -5.63
CA THR A 196 -29.92 -15.02 -5.36
C THR A 196 -29.76 -16.46 -4.90
N ASN A 197 -28.52 -17.00 -4.91
CA ASN A 197 -28.21 -18.37 -4.53
C ASN A 197 -27.78 -18.49 -3.05
N MET A 198 -27.47 -17.35 -2.41
CA MET A 198 -27.02 -17.26 -1.02
C MET A 198 -27.94 -16.36 -0.19
N ASP A 199 -29.22 -16.74 -0.06
CA ASP A 199 -30.22 -15.99 0.71
C ASP A 199 -29.86 -15.84 2.20
N TRP A 200 -29.05 -16.77 2.73
CA TRP A 200 -28.54 -16.72 4.09
C TRP A 200 -27.55 -15.55 4.30
N TYR A 201 -26.80 -15.15 3.26
CA TYR A 201 -25.85 -14.03 3.35
C TYR A 201 -26.58 -12.69 3.26
N GLN A 202 -26.53 -11.90 4.35
CA GLN A 202 -27.16 -10.58 4.44
C GLN A 202 -26.21 -9.41 4.19
N GLY A 203 -24.92 -9.69 3.99
CA GLY A 203 -23.91 -8.65 3.75
C GLY A 203 -24.02 -8.00 2.37
N ALA A 204 -23.31 -6.89 2.20
CA ALA A 204 -23.25 -6.20 0.92
C ALA A 204 -22.38 -6.97 -0.10
N PRO A 205 -22.59 -6.80 -1.42
CA PRO A 205 -21.67 -7.27 -2.46
C PRO A 205 -20.31 -6.55 -2.40
N LEU A 206 -19.28 -7.18 -2.97
CA LEU A 206 -17.91 -6.66 -2.98
C LEU A 206 -17.81 -5.22 -3.48
N LEU A 207 -18.42 -4.91 -4.62
CA LEU A 207 -18.35 -3.57 -5.20
C LEU A 207 -18.95 -2.52 -4.25
N TYR A 208 -20.07 -2.82 -3.62
CA TYR A 208 -20.70 -1.90 -2.67
C TYR A 208 -19.81 -1.67 -1.44
N THR A 209 -19.21 -2.73 -0.91
CA THR A 209 -18.24 -2.66 0.20
C THR A 209 -17.06 -1.76 -0.19
N LEU A 210 -16.49 -1.94 -1.37
CA LEU A 210 -15.41 -1.10 -1.90
C LEU A 210 -15.83 0.35 -2.14
N GLU A 211 -17.06 0.60 -2.59
CA GLU A 211 -17.59 1.96 -2.79
C GLU A 211 -17.80 2.71 -1.48
N THR A 212 -18.26 2.01 -0.43
CA THR A 212 -18.66 2.62 0.85
C THR A 212 -17.57 2.62 1.91
N MET A 213 -16.47 1.89 1.70
CA MET A 213 -15.34 1.83 2.62
C MET A 213 -14.77 3.21 2.94
N HIS A 214 -14.80 3.59 4.22
CA HIS A 214 -14.30 4.88 4.69
C HIS A 214 -12.77 4.88 4.80
N ILE A 215 -12.08 5.50 3.84
CA ILE A 215 -10.61 5.63 3.85
C ILE A 215 -10.10 6.98 4.37
N SER A 216 -10.99 7.96 4.55
CA SER A 216 -10.58 9.31 4.96
C SER A 216 -10.04 9.35 6.39
N SER A 217 -10.40 8.36 7.22
CA SER A 217 -9.84 8.12 8.55
C SER A 217 -8.41 7.56 8.50
N ASP A 218 -7.99 6.95 7.39
CA ASP A 218 -6.65 6.39 7.25
C ASP A 218 -5.59 7.48 7.06
N ILE A 219 -6.02 8.67 6.61
CA ILE A 219 -5.13 9.83 6.50
C ILE A 219 -4.91 10.37 7.89
N ASN A 220 -3.66 10.28 8.37
CA ASN A 220 -3.27 10.92 9.62
C ASN A 220 -3.40 12.45 9.48
N LYS A 221 -4.41 13.02 10.14
CA LYS A 221 -4.68 14.47 10.21
C LYS A 221 -4.19 15.12 11.51
N ILE A 222 -3.58 14.33 12.40
CA ILE A 222 -3.15 14.77 13.72
C ILE A 222 -1.66 15.14 13.68
N ASP A 223 -0.82 14.25 13.17
CA ASP A 223 0.63 14.40 13.19
C ASP A 223 1.10 15.23 11.99
N ALA A 224 1.31 16.53 12.22
CA ALA A 224 1.77 17.45 11.19
C ALA A 224 3.23 17.15 10.78
N ARG A 225 3.41 16.66 9.55
CA ARG A 225 4.71 16.37 8.94
C ARG A 225 4.77 16.95 7.53
N PHE A 226 5.64 17.94 7.33
CA PHE A 226 5.89 18.53 6.02
C PHE A 226 7.37 18.38 5.65
N PRO A 227 7.75 17.28 4.97
CA PRO A 227 9.10 17.09 4.48
C PRO A 227 9.37 18.05 3.31
N VAL A 228 10.39 18.88 3.46
CA VAL A 228 10.79 19.87 2.44
C VAL A 228 11.50 19.15 1.31
N GLN A 229 10.99 19.31 0.08
CA GLN A 229 11.54 18.70 -1.12
C GLN A 229 12.45 19.67 -1.89
N THR A 230 12.09 20.96 -1.91
CA THR A 230 12.84 21.99 -2.59
C THR A 230 12.57 23.38 -1.99
N VAL A 231 13.50 24.31 -2.21
CA VAL A 231 13.37 25.71 -1.78
C VAL A 231 13.19 26.57 -3.03
N LEU A 232 12.09 27.31 -3.07
CA LEU A 232 11.73 28.20 -4.17
C LEU A 232 12.22 29.61 -3.84
N ARG A 233 13.13 30.13 -4.68
CA ARG A 233 13.66 31.50 -4.64
C ARG A 233 13.69 32.11 -6.04
N PRO A 234 12.54 32.56 -6.57
CA PRO A 234 12.49 33.12 -7.90
C PRO A 234 13.19 34.48 -7.94
N GLN A 235 14.28 34.56 -8.71
CA GLN A 235 15.09 35.78 -8.89
C GLN A 235 14.42 36.73 -9.90
N ARG A 236 13.17 37.13 -9.65
CA ARG A 236 12.40 38.05 -10.51
C ARG A 236 11.83 39.21 -9.72
N GLU A 237 11.61 40.32 -10.42
CA GLU A 237 11.00 41.52 -9.85
C GLU A 237 9.65 41.20 -9.18
N GLY A 238 9.45 41.73 -7.97
CA GLY A 238 8.29 41.43 -7.12
C GLY A 238 8.41 40.18 -6.24
N PHE A 239 9.45 39.35 -6.43
CA PHE A 239 9.65 38.11 -5.65
C PHE A 239 11.07 37.93 -5.11
N ILE A 240 11.87 39.00 -5.07
CA ILE A 240 13.28 38.96 -4.65
C ILE A 240 13.43 38.36 -3.24
N ASP A 241 12.49 38.67 -2.34
CA ASP A 241 12.46 38.18 -0.96
C ASP A 241 11.56 36.94 -0.77
N TYR A 242 11.04 36.35 -1.86
CA TYR A 242 10.19 35.18 -1.76
C TYR A 242 11.02 33.93 -1.46
N ARG A 243 10.77 33.32 -0.30
CA ARG A 243 11.33 32.03 0.10
C ARG A 243 10.20 31.05 0.46
N GLY A 244 9.82 30.24 -0.52
CA GLY A 244 8.82 29.18 -0.35
C GLY A 244 9.46 27.82 -0.18
N TYR A 245 9.05 27.06 0.83
CA TYR A 245 9.48 25.68 1.04
C TYR A 245 8.45 24.75 0.42
N ALA A 246 8.80 24.15 -0.71
CA ALA A 246 7.89 23.30 -1.46
C ALA A 246 8.07 21.83 -1.12
N GLY A 247 6.93 21.16 -0.99
CA GLY A 247 6.87 19.75 -0.61
C GLY A 247 5.44 19.23 -0.67
N ARG A 248 5.29 17.95 -0.36
CA ARG A 248 3.99 17.31 -0.22
C ARG A 248 3.74 17.09 1.27
N VAL A 249 2.58 17.52 1.76
CA VAL A 249 2.17 17.27 3.15
C VAL A 249 2.08 15.76 3.35
N ALA A 250 2.92 15.23 4.23
CA ALA A 250 2.95 13.81 4.54
C ALA A 250 1.78 13.45 5.46
N SER A 251 1.50 14.28 6.45
CA SER A 251 0.41 14.07 7.41
C SER A 251 0.11 15.37 8.16
N GLY A 252 -1.01 15.35 8.88
CA GLY A 252 -1.51 16.48 9.65
C GLY A 252 -2.12 17.59 8.80
N ILE A 253 -2.39 18.69 9.47
CA ILE A 253 -3.01 19.89 8.90
C ILE A 253 -2.13 21.09 9.25
N PHE A 254 -1.85 21.94 8.26
CA PHE A 254 -1.15 23.20 8.42
C PHE A 254 -2.05 24.35 7.98
N ARG A 255 -1.99 25.46 8.71
CA ARG A 255 -2.70 26.71 8.42
C ARG A 255 -1.75 27.91 8.54
N PRO A 256 -1.99 29.00 7.80
CA PRO A 256 -1.32 30.27 8.09
C PRO A 256 -1.51 30.67 9.56
N GLY A 257 -0.44 31.17 10.18
CA GLY A 257 -0.37 31.53 11.60
C GLY A 257 -0.01 30.39 12.57
N ASP A 258 0.03 29.13 12.11
CA ASP A 258 0.45 27.99 12.95
C ASP A 258 1.91 28.17 13.42
N ASP A 259 2.15 27.89 14.71
CA ASP A 259 3.49 27.75 15.29
C ASP A 259 4.14 26.44 14.84
N VAL A 260 5.32 26.56 14.23
CA VAL A 260 6.06 25.45 13.64
C VAL A 260 7.50 25.40 14.10
N VAL A 261 8.05 24.18 14.08
CA VAL A 261 9.46 23.89 14.33
C VAL A 261 10.06 23.29 13.07
N VAL A 262 11.26 23.74 12.72
CA VAL A 262 12.05 23.18 11.64
C VAL A 262 13.02 22.16 12.22
N LEU A 263 12.95 20.92 11.75
CA LEU A 263 13.85 19.84 12.14
C LEU A 263 14.82 19.53 11.00
N PRO A 264 16.11 19.23 11.29
CA PRO A 264 16.70 18.95 12.62
C PRO A 264 17.14 20.18 13.42
N SER A 265 17.08 21.39 12.88
CA SER A 265 17.72 22.57 13.50
C SER A 265 17.08 22.99 14.83
N GLY A 266 15.79 22.70 15.03
CA GLY A 266 15.01 23.04 16.22
C GLY A 266 14.54 24.50 16.25
N PHE A 267 14.76 25.27 15.18
CA PHE A 267 14.30 26.66 15.13
C PHE A 267 12.77 26.73 14.99
N THR A 268 12.17 27.65 15.72
CA THR A 268 10.74 27.95 15.71
C THR A 268 10.42 29.12 14.79
N SER A 269 9.26 29.09 14.15
CA SER A 269 8.70 30.22 13.37
C SER A 269 7.17 30.07 13.30
N LYS A 270 6.49 31.03 12.69
CA LYS A 270 5.11 30.91 12.24
C LYS A 270 5.00 30.72 10.73
N ILE A 271 3.96 30.04 10.28
CA ILE A 271 3.61 29.97 8.86
C ILE A 271 3.01 31.30 8.42
N LYS A 272 3.62 31.94 7.42
CA LYS A 272 3.15 33.21 6.86
C LYS A 272 2.09 33.01 5.78
N SER A 273 2.36 32.14 4.81
CA SER A 273 1.43 31.78 3.74
C SER A 273 1.62 30.34 3.31
N ILE A 274 0.57 29.78 2.71
CA ILE A 274 0.59 28.47 2.05
C ILE A 274 0.12 28.70 0.62
N ASP A 275 0.98 28.44 -0.35
CA ASP A 275 0.76 28.79 -1.76
C ASP A 275 0.71 27.55 -2.65
N THR A 276 -0.16 27.60 -3.65
CA THR A 276 -0.25 26.65 -4.76
C THR A 276 -0.16 27.37 -6.10
N MET A 277 -0.16 26.59 -7.19
CA MET A 277 -0.25 27.16 -8.54
C MET A 277 -1.53 27.98 -8.73
N ASP A 278 -2.62 27.61 -8.06
CA ASP A 278 -3.94 28.25 -8.19
C ASP A 278 -4.14 29.42 -7.21
N GLY A 279 -3.16 29.70 -6.35
CA GLY A 279 -3.22 30.75 -5.34
C GLY A 279 -2.96 30.25 -3.92
N SER A 280 -3.12 31.15 -2.95
CA SER A 280 -2.91 30.85 -1.54
C SER A 280 -4.09 30.12 -0.90
N LEU A 281 -3.80 29.29 0.11
CA LEU A 281 -4.77 28.47 0.84
C LEU A 281 -4.77 28.80 2.33
N GLU A 282 -5.96 28.75 2.94
CA GLU A 282 -6.17 28.91 4.39
C GLU A 282 -5.87 27.63 5.17
N GLU A 283 -5.91 26.47 4.48
CA GLU A 283 -5.69 25.17 5.09
C GLU A 283 -5.10 24.19 4.06
N VAL A 284 -4.14 23.39 4.50
CA VAL A 284 -3.60 22.28 3.72
C VAL A 284 -3.52 21.02 4.59
N PHE A 285 -3.79 19.87 3.97
CA PHE A 285 -3.70 18.56 4.61
C PHE A 285 -3.08 17.55 3.65
N ALA A 286 -2.67 16.40 4.20
CA ALA A 286 -2.14 15.33 3.37
C ALA A 286 -3.20 14.81 2.38
N PRO A 287 -2.87 14.58 1.09
CA PRO A 287 -1.51 14.54 0.55
C PRO A 287 -1.26 15.68 -0.46
N MET A 288 -1.69 16.91 -0.16
CA MET A 288 -1.56 18.08 -1.03
C MET A 288 -0.09 18.51 -1.19
N SER A 289 0.25 19.03 -2.37
CA SER A 289 1.55 19.63 -2.65
C SER A 289 1.43 21.15 -2.62
N VAL A 290 2.26 21.79 -1.79
CA VAL A 290 2.19 23.24 -1.52
C VAL A 290 3.58 23.83 -1.34
N ALA A 291 3.68 25.15 -1.41
CA ALA A 291 4.81 25.92 -0.94
C ALA A 291 4.43 26.65 0.36
N ILE A 292 5.14 26.40 1.45
CA ILE A 292 4.94 27.08 2.74
C ILE A 292 5.96 28.20 2.86
N THR A 293 5.53 29.40 3.22
CA THR A 293 6.44 30.50 3.62
C THR A 293 6.40 30.69 5.13
N LEU A 294 7.51 31.15 5.70
CA LEU A 294 7.65 31.41 7.13
C LEU A 294 7.80 32.90 7.39
N GLU A 295 7.48 33.34 8.62
CA GLU A 295 7.71 34.72 9.06
C GLU A 295 9.20 35.02 9.24
N ASP A 296 9.96 34.04 9.72
CA ASP A 296 11.39 34.16 9.99
C ASP A 296 12.26 33.52 8.87
N ASP A 297 13.42 34.13 8.63
CA ASP A 297 14.43 33.63 7.70
C ASP A 297 15.27 32.50 8.32
N ILE A 298 14.67 31.31 8.41
CA ILE A 298 15.35 30.10 8.88
C ILE A 298 16.07 29.42 7.71
N ASP A 299 17.29 28.92 7.93
CA ASP A 299 17.96 28.12 6.90
C ASP A 299 17.38 26.70 6.82
N ILE A 300 16.57 26.45 5.79
CA ILE A 300 15.93 25.15 5.51
C ILE A 300 16.34 24.66 4.13
N SER A 301 16.59 23.36 4.04
CA SER A 301 17.05 22.63 2.87
C SER A 301 16.23 21.37 2.59
N ARG A 302 16.52 20.68 1.48
CA ARG A 302 15.86 19.41 1.16
C ARG A 302 16.20 18.35 2.21
N GLY A 303 15.19 17.64 2.68
CA GLY A 303 15.31 16.60 3.71
C GLY A 303 15.03 17.09 5.12
N ASP A 304 14.97 18.40 5.32
CA ASP A 304 14.46 19.00 6.56
C ASP A 304 12.93 18.86 6.62
N MET A 305 12.37 18.96 7.82
CA MET A 305 10.94 18.76 8.04
C MET A 305 10.36 19.91 8.86
N ILE A 306 9.26 20.47 8.39
CA ILE A 306 8.45 21.43 9.14
C ILE A 306 7.37 20.65 9.88
N VAL A 307 7.27 20.85 11.19
CA VAL A 307 6.34 20.15 12.09
C VAL A 307 5.69 21.14 13.04
N LYS A 308 4.63 20.73 13.74
CA LYS A 308 4.03 21.54 14.81
C LYS A 308 4.83 21.43 16.09
N GLU A 309 4.96 22.53 16.82
CA GLU A 309 5.78 22.61 18.04
C GLU A 309 5.43 21.53 19.08
N ASN A 310 4.13 21.32 19.31
CA ASN A 310 3.62 20.37 20.30
C ASN A 310 3.46 18.93 19.77
N ASN A 311 3.90 18.66 18.53
CA ASN A 311 3.79 17.35 17.91
C ASN A 311 4.97 17.11 16.96
N GLN A 312 6.10 16.68 17.53
CA GLN A 312 7.35 16.46 16.82
C GLN A 312 7.65 14.95 16.69
N PRO A 313 8.17 14.50 15.53
CA PRO A 313 8.71 13.16 15.38
C PRO A 313 10.01 12.98 16.18
N LYS A 314 10.45 11.73 16.36
CA LYS A 314 11.70 11.44 17.08
C LYS A 314 12.90 11.60 16.13
N PRO A 315 13.89 12.47 16.43
CA PRO A 315 15.12 12.54 15.65
C PRO A 315 16.05 11.37 16.05
N LEU A 316 16.02 10.28 15.28
CA LEU A 316 16.80 9.07 15.59
C LEU A 316 17.90 8.81 14.57
N GLN A 317 19.09 8.51 15.07
CA GLN A 317 20.22 8.03 14.27
C GLN A 317 20.33 6.50 14.28
N GLU A 318 19.76 5.87 15.31
CA GLU A 318 19.69 4.42 15.47
C GLU A 318 18.25 4.05 15.80
N PHE A 319 17.69 3.12 15.04
CA PHE A 319 16.32 2.66 15.23
C PHE A 319 16.15 1.24 14.69
N ASP A 320 15.11 0.58 15.17
CA ASP A 320 14.71 -0.73 14.67
C ASP A 320 13.68 -0.57 13.55
N ALA A 321 13.68 -1.52 12.62
CA ALA A 321 12.69 -1.58 11.56
C ALA A 321 12.42 -3.02 11.14
N MET A 322 11.19 -3.31 10.74
CA MET A 322 10.88 -4.45 9.90
C MET A 322 11.31 -4.15 8.47
N LEU A 323 12.17 -4.99 7.90
CA LEU A 323 12.73 -4.83 6.56
C LEU A 323 12.32 -6.01 5.69
N CYS A 324 11.94 -5.74 4.44
CA CYS A 324 11.84 -6.75 3.39
C CYS A 324 13.01 -6.58 2.41
N TRP A 325 13.78 -7.63 2.18
CA TRP A 325 14.94 -7.63 1.28
C TRP A 325 14.53 -8.01 -0.14
N PHE A 326 14.94 -7.21 -1.12
CA PHE A 326 14.52 -7.31 -2.52
C PHE A 326 15.59 -7.82 -3.46
N ASN A 327 16.87 -7.70 -3.08
CA ASN A 327 17.98 -8.04 -3.97
C ASN A 327 18.24 -9.57 -3.96
N ASN A 328 18.62 -10.11 -5.11
CA ASN A 328 19.05 -11.50 -5.25
C ASN A 328 20.35 -11.77 -4.47
N ALA A 329 21.25 -10.78 -4.43
CA ALA A 329 22.44 -10.86 -3.62
C ALA A 329 22.10 -10.65 -2.15
N PRO A 330 22.66 -11.45 -1.23
CA PRO A 330 22.39 -11.28 0.19
C PRO A 330 22.96 -9.96 0.71
N ALA A 331 22.36 -9.44 1.78
CA ALA A 331 22.88 -8.25 2.44
C ALA A 331 24.31 -8.48 2.93
N ARG A 332 25.22 -7.59 2.55
CA ARG A 332 26.62 -7.72 2.93
C ARG A 332 26.81 -7.12 4.33
N PRO A 333 27.43 -7.85 5.27
CA PRO A 333 27.69 -7.32 6.60
C PRO A 333 28.45 -5.99 6.53
N ARG A 334 27.94 -4.98 7.26
CA ARG A 334 28.53 -3.62 7.33
C ARG A 334 28.64 -2.89 5.99
N ALA A 335 27.90 -3.31 4.96
CA ALA A 335 27.80 -2.52 3.74
C ALA A 335 27.10 -1.18 4.00
N LYS A 336 27.52 -0.18 3.24
CA LYS A 336 26.91 1.15 3.24
C LYS A 336 25.80 1.16 2.20
N TYR A 337 24.63 1.58 2.64
CA TYR A 337 23.47 1.81 1.81
C TYR A 337 23.13 3.30 1.84
N THR A 338 22.42 3.76 0.81
CA THR A 338 21.73 5.05 0.89
C THR A 338 20.32 4.77 1.41
N ILE A 339 19.98 5.34 2.56
CA ILE A 339 18.61 5.33 3.07
C ILE A 339 17.87 6.54 2.53
N VAL A 340 16.70 6.31 1.95
CA VAL A 340 15.79 7.36 1.52
C VAL A 340 14.58 7.33 2.44
N HIS A 341 14.43 8.41 3.21
CA HIS A 341 13.32 8.62 4.14
C HIS A 341 12.65 9.94 3.79
N THR A 342 11.42 9.86 3.27
CA THR A 342 10.73 11.03 2.67
C THR A 342 11.57 11.70 1.57
N SER A 343 11.99 12.96 1.76
CA SER A 343 12.92 13.70 0.89
C SER A 343 14.37 13.70 1.41
N ASN A 344 14.63 13.08 2.56
CA ASN A 344 15.92 13.01 3.22
C ASN A 344 16.69 11.77 2.77
N GLU A 345 17.91 11.99 2.28
CA GLU A 345 18.80 10.93 1.81
C GLU A 345 20.06 10.93 2.68
N GLN A 346 20.33 9.82 3.34
CA GLN A 346 21.50 9.65 4.21
C GLN A 346 22.23 8.36 3.89
N LYS A 347 23.48 8.23 4.37
CA LYS A 347 24.14 6.93 4.39
C LYS A 347 23.68 6.16 5.61
N ALA A 348 23.45 4.87 5.43
CA ALA A 348 23.02 3.96 6.47
C ALA A 348 23.78 2.63 6.41
N MET A 349 23.78 1.93 7.53
CA MET A 349 24.36 0.61 7.67
C MET A 349 23.46 -0.23 8.56
N ILE A 350 23.15 -1.44 8.11
CA ILE A 350 22.47 -2.44 8.95
C ILE A 350 23.49 -2.89 10.01
N THR A 351 23.23 -2.57 11.27
CA THR A 351 24.12 -2.88 12.39
C THR A 351 23.87 -4.28 12.93
N ASN A 352 22.62 -4.72 12.91
CA ASN A 352 22.21 -6.02 13.42
C ASN A 352 20.96 -6.53 12.70
N VAL A 353 20.87 -7.84 12.51
CA VAL A 353 19.63 -8.54 12.15
C VAL A 353 19.12 -9.19 13.44
N VAL A 354 18.05 -8.66 14.02
CA VAL A 354 17.53 -9.11 15.33
C VAL A 354 16.93 -10.51 15.16
N TYR A 355 16.00 -10.67 14.24
CA TYR A 355 15.43 -11.96 13.85
C TYR A 355 14.87 -11.89 12.43
N LYS A 356 14.78 -13.03 11.77
CA LYS A 356 14.01 -13.23 10.54
C LYS A 356 12.63 -13.76 10.90
N ILE A 357 11.64 -13.48 10.07
CA ILE A 357 10.32 -14.09 10.17
C ILE A 357 10.26 -15.21 9.15
N ASP A 358 10.07 -16.44 9.61
CA ASP A 358 9.71 -17.54 8.71
C ASP A 358 8.27 -17.32 8.25
N ILE A 359 8.09 -17.12 6.95
CA ILE A 359 6.80 -16.82 6.33
C ILE A 359 5.86 -18.05 6.36
N ASN A 360 6.39 -19.25 6.55
CA ASN A 360 5.59 -20.48 6.62
C ASN A 360 5.09 -20.75 8.05
N THR A 361 5.97 -20.61 9.05
CA THR A 361 5.64 -20.92 10.45
C THR A 361 5.23 -19.69 11.28
N TYR A 362 5.50 -18.49 10.77
CA TYR A 362 5.34 -17.20 11.46
C TYR A 362 6.24 -17.06 12.70
N ALA A 363 7.21 -17.96 12.87
CA ALA A 363 8.16 -17.94 13.97
C ALA A 363 9.27 -16.90 13.74
N ARG A 364 9.87 -16.47 14.85
CA ARG A 364 11.07 -15.63 14.82
C ARG A 364 12.30 -16.54 14.81
N GLU A 365 13.08 -16.43 13.75
CA GLU A 365 14.36 -17.12 13.61
C GLU A 365 15.48 -16.19 14.04
N GLU A 366 16.13 -16.49 15.16
CA GLU A 366 17.20 -15.65 15.71
C GLU A 366 18.60 -16.07 15.26
N ASP A 367 18.79 -17.31 14.80
CA ASP A 367 20.12 -17.84 14.46
C ASP A 367 20.59 -17.44 13.05
N ASP A 368 19.70 -17.43 12.06
CA ASP A 368 20.02 -17.00 10.70
C ASP A 368 20.01 -15.47 10.59
N LYS A 369 21.18 -14.89 10.35
CA LYS A 369 21.38 -13.45 10.20
C LYS A 369 21.57 -13.00 8.75
N GLU A 370 21.60 -13.94 7.80
CA GLU A 370 21.79 -13.62 6.38
C GLU A 370 20.45 -13.21 5.76
N LEU A 371 20.38 -12.00 5.20
CA LEU A 371 19.20 -11.51 4.48
C LEU A 371 19.29 -11.88 3.01
N LYS A 372 18.40 -12.74 2.55
CA LYS A 372 18.22 -13.21 1.17
C LYS A 372 16.97 -12.60 0.56
N MET A 373 16.81 -12.76 -0.75
CA MET A 373 15.65 -12.25 -1.48
C MET A 373 14.35 -12.72 -0.82
N ASN A 374 13.40 -11.80 -0.63
CA ASN A 374 12.10 -11.99 0.02
C ASN A 374 12.14 -12.25 1.53
N ASP A 375 13.32 -12.25 2.16
CA ASP A 375 13.38 -12.32 3.62
C ASP A 375 12.75 -11.09 4.25
N ILE A 376 11.99 -11.33 5.31
CA ILE A 376 11.42 -10.31 6.17
C ILE A 376 12.12 -10.43 7.52
N ALA A 377 12.73 -9.35 7.99
CA ALA A 377 13.50 -9.37 9.21
C ALA A 377 13.31 -8.11 10.04
N ARG A 378 13.39 -8.24 11.36
CA ARG A 378 13.61 -7.08 12.22
C ARG A 378 15.10 -6.79 12.24
N ILE A 379 15.47 -5.58 11.85
CA ILE A 379 16.85 -5.11 11.84
C ILE A 379 17.02 -3.90 12.74
N SER A 380 18.26 -3.66 13.16
CA SER A 380 18.69 -2.37 13.68
C SER A 380 19.53 -1.68 12.61
N ILE A 381 19.24 -0.41 12.37
CA ILE A 381 19.93 0.41 11.36
C ILE A 381 20.52 1.65 12.00
N ARG A 382 21.70 2.05 11.51
CA ARG A 382 22.37 3.28 11.91
C ARG A 382 22.57 4.18 10.70
N THR A 383 22.22 5.44 10.83
CA THR A 383 22.38 6.46 9.78
C THR A 383 23.51 7.43 10.11
N THR A 384 24.01 8.18 9.12
CA THR A 384 25.04 9.20 9.33
C THR A 384 24.54 10.47 10.01
N ARG A 385 23.25 10.77 9.84
CA ARG A 385 22.56 11.90 10.47
C ARG A 385 21.20 11.44 10.99
N PRO A 386 20.66 12.06 12.06
CA PRO A 386 19.33 11.74 12.55
C PRO A 386 18.26 11.88 11.47
N LEU A 387 17.33 10.93 11.43
CA LEU A 387 16.11 10.99 10.61
C LEU A 387 14.91 11.33 11.49
N MET A 388 13.95 12.07 10.93
CA MET A 388 12.73 12.49 11.62
C MET A 388 11.67 11.42 11.50
N VAL A 389 11.74 10.43 12.38
CA VAL A 389 10.97 9.20 12.25
C VAL A 389 9.75 9.16 13.18
N ASP A 390 8.70 8.54 12.68
CA ASP A 390 7.55 8.07 13.46
C ASP A 390 7.50 6.54 13.36
N GLU A 391 6.76 5.89 14.24
CA GLU A 391 6.47 4.46 14.08
C GLU A 391 5.53 4.26 12.90
N TYR A 392 5.74 3.21 12.09
CA TYR A 392 4.96 2.98 10.86
C TYR A 392 3.45 2.86 11.13
N ARG A 393 3.08 2.36 12.32
CA ARG A 393 1.69 2.24 12.80
C ARG A 393 0.98 3.57 13.00
N ASP A 394 1.72 4.61 13.37
CA ASP A 394 1.16 5.92 13.65
C ASP A 394 1.22 6.78 12.38
N ASN A 395 2.29 6.63 11.61
CA ASN A 395 2.47 7.34 10.36
C ASN A 395 3.23 6.52 9.30
N ARG A 396 2.50 6.04 8.29
CA ARG A 396 3.08 5.21 7.21
C ARG A 396 4.13 5.95 6.37
N ILE A 397 4.03 7.28 6.23
CA ILE A 397 4.93 8.04 5.34
C ILE A 397 6.27 8.31 6.04
N THR A 398 6.24 8.78 7.28
CA THR A 398 7.46 9.04 8.08
C THR A 398 7.95 7.82 8.86
N GLY A 399 7.19 6.73 8.87
CA GLY A 399 7.63 5.44 9.38
C GLY A 399 8.14 4.47 8.31
N SER A 400 8.18 4.87 7.02
CA SER A 400 8.75 4.03 5.95
C SER A 400 10.03 4.61 5.38
N PHE A 401 10.88 3.72 4.85
CA PHE A 401 12.07 4.08 4.11
C PHE A 401 12.42 3.01 3.08
N VAL A 402 13.30 3.35 2.15
CA VAL A 402 13.93 2.38 1.24
C VAL A 402 15.45 2.43 1.39
N LEU A 403 16.10 1.28 1.16
CA LEU A 403 17.55 1.17 1.07
C LEU A 403 17.95 0.98 -0.38
N ILE A 404 18.94 1.75 -0.81
CA ILE A 404 19.52 1.72 -2.15
C ILE A 404 20.99 1.34 -2.01
N ASP A 405 21.44 0.38 -2.82
CA ASP A 405 22.86 0.02 -2.89
C ASP A 405 23.65 1.17 -3.52
N ASP A 406 24.74 1.58 -2.87
CA ASP A 406 25.50 2.75 -3.31
C ASP A 406 26.32 2.52 -4.58
N ALA A 407 26.60 1.25 -4.92
CA ALA A 407 27.39 0.88 -6.09
C ALA A 407 26.50 0.57 -7.30
N THR A 408 25.37 -0.12 -7.10
CA THR A 408 24.48 -0.50 -8.20
C THR A 408 23.32 0.47 -8.42
N HIS A 409 23.03 1.33 -7.44
CA HIS A 409 21.85 2.19 -7.39
C HIS A 409 20.51 1.43 -7.45
N GLU A 410 20.53 0.13 -7.15
CA GLU A 410 19.31 -0.68 -7.05
C GLU A 410 18.67 -0.50 -5.68
N THR A 411 17.33 -0.43 -5.64
CA THR A 411 16.58 -0.53 -4.39
C THR A 411 16.68 -1.95 -3.86
N VAL A 412 17.41 -2.13 -2.76
CA VAL A 412 17.70 -3.44 -2.18
C VAL A 412 16.74 -3.85 -1.10
N ALA A 413 16.02 -2.89 -0.49
CA ALA A 413 15.05 -3.19 0.56
C ALA A 413 14.05 -2.07 0.80
N ALA A 414 12.90 -2.42 1.40
CA ALA A 414 11.98 -1.47 2.00
C ALA A 414 11.83 -1.76 3.50
N GLY A 415 11.70 -0.70 4.30
CA GLY A 415 11.63 -0.79 5.75
C GLY A 415 10.44 -0.06 6.35
N MET A 416 9.96 -0.58 7.47
CA MET A 416 8.87 -0.07 8.32
C MET A 416 9.41 0.06 9.74
N ILE A 417 9.51 1.29 10.24
CA ILE A 417 10.07 1.64 11.54
C ILE A 417 9.12 1.15 12.65
N VAL A 418 9.68 0.50 13.68
CA VAL A 418 8.93 -0.14 14.77
C VAL A 418 9.09 0.54 16.12
#